data_AF-A0A846Q979-F1
#
_entry.id   AF-A0A846Q979-F1
#
_cell.length_a   1.000
_cell.length_b   1.000
_cell.length_c   1.000
_cell.angle_alpha   90.00
_cell.angle_beta   90.00
_cell.angle_gamma   90.00
#
_symmetry.space_group_name_H-M   'P 1'
#
loop_
_entity.id
_entity.type
_entity.pdbx_description
1 polymer ?
#
loop_
_entity_poly.entity_id
_entity_poly.type
_entity_poly.pdbx_seq_one_letter_code
_entity_poly.pdbx_strand_id
1 'polypeptide(L)'
;MVGLIEGQISSFVVLVIFFAVIYYSIRRSMSGKLPSLRRLPAVDAIDEALGRAVEMGKTVLFTHGTGTLESSGSAGSLAAIATLPYVARRCAQMELQLFLPTGSHTAYNVLAEVMRQSYLLEGKPELYNPNNVIYLSSVSRAYSAGVMSTLMTQNVGAAIMLGSYHHACL
;
A
#
# COMPACT_ATOMS: atom_id res chain seq x y z
N MET A 1 -29.65 14.97 -35.80
CA MET A 1 -29.00 16.28 -35.56
C MET A 1 -28.89 16.45 -34.06
N VAL A 2 -27.69 16.30 -33.48
CA VAL A 2 -27.47 16.57 -32.06
C VAL A 2 -27.48 18.09 -31.89
N GLY A 3 -28.61 18.63 -31.44
CA GLY A 3 -28.73 20.04 -31.10
C GLY A 3 -27.97 20.32 -29.82
N LEU A 4 -26.75 20.84 -29.95
CA LEU A 4 -25.98 21.32 -28.81
C LEU A 4 -26.58 22.64 -28.34
N ILE A 5 -27.21 22.61 -27.16
CA ILE A 5 -27.80 23.76 -26.47
C ILE A 5 -26.66 24.74 -26.13
N GLU A 6 -26.84 26.04 -26.41
CA GLU A 6 -25.88 27.10 -26.09
C GLU A 6 -25.54 27.09 -24.60
N GLY A 7 -24.33 26.58 -24.27
CA GLY A 7 -23.88 26.30 -22.91
C GLY A 7 -23.26 24.91 -22.72
N GLN A 8 -23.63 23.92 -23.55
CA GLN A 8 -23.03 22.58 -23.54
C GLN A 8 -21.86 22.42 -24.51
N ILE A 9 -21.72 23.32 -25.49
CA ILE A 9 -20.63 23.30 -26.48
C ILE A 9 -19.28 23.53 -25.78
N SER A 10 -19.20 24.46 -24.82
CA SER A 10 -17.98 24.70 -24.04
C SER A 10 -17.58 23.47 -23.23
N SER A 11 -18.55 22.84 -22.53
CA SER A 11 -18.33 21.60 -21.77
C SER A 11 -17.88 20.44 -22.67
N PHE A 12 -18.47 20.32 -23.86
CA PHE A 12 -18.10 19.30 -24.84
C PHE A 12 -16.68 19.53 -25.39
N VAL A 13 -16.32 20.77 -25.69
CA VAL A 13 -14.96 21.13 -26.14
C VAL A 13 -13.93 20.83 -25.04
N VAL A 14 -14.21 21.19 -23.79
CA VAL A 14 -13.33 20.86 -22.65
C VAL A 14 -13.18 19.34 -22.49
N LEU A 15 -14.27 18.58 -22.62
CA LEU A 15 -14.25 17.12 -22.56
C LEU A 15 -13.36 16.52 -23.65
N VAL A 16 -13.51 16.99 -24.90
CA VAL A 16 -12.70 16.53 -26.04
C VAL A 16 -11.23 16.87 -25.83
N ILE A 17 -10.90 18.07 -25.37
CA ILE A 17 -9.52 18.48 -25.05
C ILE A 17 -8.96 17.59 -23.93
N PHE A 18 -9.73 17.31 -22.88
CA PHE A 18 -9.30 16.45 -21.78
C PHE A 18 -8.97 15.02 -22.25
N PHE A 19 -9.86 14.42 -23.07
CA PHE A 19 -9.58 13.11 -23.69
C PHE A 19 -8.36 13.16 -24.61
N ALA A 20 -8.19 14.23 -25.39
CA ALA A 20 -7.04 14.39 -26.27
C ALA A 20 -5.72 14.48 -25.48
N VAL A 21 -5.70 15.21 -24.36
CA VAL A 21 -4.52 15.32 -23.46
C VAL A 21 -4.20 13.98 -22.82
N ILE A 22 -5.20 13.25 -22.31
CA ILE A 22 -5.00 11.90 -21.74
C ILE A 22 -4.45 10.95 -22.81
N TYR A 23 -5.09 10.90 -23.97
CA TYR A 23 -4.68 10.05 -25.08
C TYR A 23 -3.25 10.34 -25.53
N TYR A 24 -2.90 11.62 -25.68
CA TYR A 24 -1.55 12.06 -26.02
C TYR A 24 -0.54 11.66 -24.94
N SER A 25 -0.88 11.82 -23.67
CA SER A 25 -0.02 11.46 -22.53
C SER A 25 0.23 9.95 -22.49
N ILE A 26 -0.80 9.12 -22.71
CA ILE A 26 -0.66 7.66 -22.78
C ILE A 26 0.22 7.25 -23.96
N ARG A 27 -0.05 7.78 -25.18
CA ARG A 27 0.77 7.51 -26.38
C ARG A 27 2.23 7.90 -26.16
N ARG A 28 2.48 9.05 -25.53
CA ARG A 28 3.82 9.53 -25.20
C ARG A 28 4.51 8.61 -24.18
N SER A 29 3.81 8.17 -23.14
CA SER A 29 4.32 7.21 -22.16
C SER A 29 4.66 5.85 -22.79
N MET A 30 3.82 5.35 -23.71
CA MET A 30 4.09 4.10 -24.44
C MET A 30 5.24 4.23 -25.45
N SER A 31 5.55 5.43 -25.93
CA SER A 31 6.66 5.68 -26.86
C SER A 31 8.05 5.68 -26.19
N GLY A 32 8.15 5.28 -24.92
CA GLY A 32 9.40 5.19 -24.17
C GLY A 32 9.94 6.54 -23.68
N LYS A 33 9.32 7.66 -24.04
CA LYS A 33 9.65 9.01 -23.55
C LYS A 33 8.98 9.31 -22.21
N LEU A 34 9.08 8.36 -21.26
CA LEU A 34 8.68 8.60 -19.88
C LEU A 34 9.64 9.66 -19.29
N PRO A 35 9.12 10.73 -18.66
CA PRO A 35 9.96 11.55 -17.81
C PRO A 35 10.60 10.64 -16.75
N SER A 36 11.89 10.80 -16.49
CA SER A 36 12.54 10.08 -15.39
C SER A 36 11.84 10.47 -14.10
N LEU A 37 11.03 9.56 -13.54
CA LEU A 37 10.51 9.75 -12.19
C LEU A 37 11.71 9.63 -11.24
N ARG A 38 11.99 10.71 -10.51
CA ARG A 38 12.95 10.68 -9.41
C ARG A 38 12.50 9.62 -8.40
N ARG A 39 13.39 8.70 -8.05
CA ARG A 39 13.14 7.80 -6.93
C ARG A 39 12.90 8.61 -5.66
N LEU A 40 11.80 8.29 -4.97
CA LEU A 40 11.48 8.90 -3.69
C LEU A 40 12.42 8.29 -2.63
N PRO A 41 13.13 9.12 -1.83
CA PRO A 41 14.00 8.61 -0.77
C PRO A 41 13.31 7.65 0.19
N ALA A 42 11.99 7.82 0.39
CA ALA A 42 11.17 6.93 1.20
C ALA A 42 11.13 5.48 0.68
N VAL A 43 11.20 5.27 -0.64
CA VAL A 43 11.21 3.91 -1.23
C VAL A 43 12.56 3.24 -0.99
N ASP A 44 13.66 3.97 -1.18
CA ASP A 44 15.01 3.43 -0.92
C ASP A 44 15.20 3.13 0.59
N ALA A 45 14.61 3.93 1.47
CA ALA A 45 14.61 3.69 2.91
C ALA A 45 13.87 2.39 3.31
N ILE A 46 12.86 1.97 2.54
CA ILE A 46 12.21 0.66 2.74
C ILE A 46 13.21 -0.45 2.46
N ASP A 47 13.92 -0.40 1.32
CA ASP A 47 14.92 -1.43 0.99
C ASP A 47 16.04 -1.50 2.03
N GLU A 48 16.52 -0.35 2.52
CA GLU A 48 17.52 -0.30 3.59
C GLU A 48 16.99 -0.91 4.91
N ALA A 49 15.76 -0.55 5.30
CA ALA A 49 15.13 -1.09 6.51
C ALA A 49 14.95 -2.62 6.43
N LEU A 50 14.56 -3.14 5.27
CA LEU A 50 14.48 -4.57 5.01
C LEU A 50 15.87 -5.23 5.08
N GLY A 51 16.89 -4.63 4.45
CA GLY A 51 18.28 -5.11 4.53
C GLY A 51 18.79 -5.20 5.96
N ARG A 52 18.52 -4.17 6.78
CA ARG A 52 18.84 -4.20 8.22
C ARG A 52 18.08 -5.29 8.97
N ALA A 53 16.80 -5.53 8.63
CA ALA A 53 16.04 -6.61 9.23
C ALA A 53 16.62 -7.99 8.90
N VAL A 54 17.13 -8.19 7.67
CA VAL A 54 17.88 -9.39 7.28
C VAL A 54 19.13 -9.55 8.13
N GLU A 55 19.97 -8.51 8.21
CA GLU A 55 21.22 -8.55 8.98
C GLU A 55 20.98 -8.86 10.48
N MET A 56 19.88 -8.36 11.04
CA MET A 56 19.52 -8.60 12.43
C MET A 56 18.77 -9.93 12.65
N GLY A 57 18.37 -10.63 11.58
CA GLY A 57 17.53 -11.83 11.68
C GLY A 57 16.17 -11.55 12.34
N LYS A 58 15.59 -10.37 12.09
CA LYS A 58 14.39 -9.88 12.75
C LYS A 58 13.19 -9.78 11.82
N THR A 59 11.99 -9.82 12.41
CA THR A 59 10.71 -9.71 11.71
C THR A 59 10.50 -8.30 11.15
N VAL A 60 9.82 -8.21 10.02
CA VAL A 60 9.33 -6.95 9.44
C VAL A 60 7.85 -6.79 9.79
N LEU A 61 7.46 -5.60 10.25
CA LEU A 61 6.07 -5.25 10.47
C LEU A 61 5.61 -4.29 9.37
N PHE A 62 4.49 -4.58 8.72
CA PHE A 62 3.81 -3.64 7.83
C PHE A 62 2.42 -3.34 8.36
N THR A 63 2.03 -2.07 8.40
CA THR A 63 0.66 -1.70 8.72
C THR A 63 0.15 -0.52 7.89
N HIS A 64 -1.15 -0.56 7.59
CA HIS A 64 -1.89 0.53 6.96
C HIS A 64 -2.71 1.40 7.95
N GLY A 65 -2.64 1.08 9.25
CA GLY A 65 -3.40 1.72 10.31
C GLY A 65 -4.82 1.19 10.52
N THR A 66 -5.74 2.08 10.90
CA THR A 66 -7.15 1.79 11.22
C THR A 66 -8.12 2.26 10.12
N GLY A 67 -7.64 2.94 9.08
CA GLY A 67 -8.51 3.52 8.06
C GLY A 67 -9.27 2.48 7.24
N THR A 68 -10.55 2.73 7.01
CA THR A 68 -11.45 1.86 6.23
C THR A 68 -11.33 2.14 4.73
N LEU A 69 -11.79 1.18 3.92
CA LEU A 69 -11.79 1.29 2.44
C LEU A 69 -13.01 2.02 1.87
N GLU A 70 -14.02 2.27 2.69
CA GLU A 70 -15.36 2.70 2.23
C GLU A 70 -15.60 4.21 2.36
N SER A 71 -14.72 4.93 3.08
CA SER A 71 -14.91 6.36 3.35
C SER A 71 -14.23 7.26 2.32
N SER A 72 -14.71 8.49 2.18
CA SER A 72 -14.11 9.53 1.33
C SER A 72 -12.66 9.92 1.72
N GLY A 73 -12.21 9.51 2.91
CA GLY A 73 -10.82 9.66 3.40
C GLY A 73 -9.93 8.42 3.20
N SER A 74 -10.40 7.38 2.50
CA SER A 74 -9.71 6.09 2.35
C SER A 74 -8.48 6.11 1.43
N ALA A 75 -8.23 7.21 0.72
CA ALA A 75 -7.14 7.33 -0.25
C ALA A 75 -5.76 6.98 0.34
N GLY A 76 -5.50 7.41 1.58
CA GLY A 76 -4.25 7.09 2.28
C GLY A 76 -4.12 5.59 2.58
N SER A 77 -5.18 4.95 3.07
CA SER A 77 -5.20 3.49 3.32
C SER A 77 -5.05 2.68 2.03
N LEU A 78 -5.73 3.08 0.96
CA LEU A 78 -5.61 2.44 -0.34
C LEU A 78 -4.20 2.58 -0.92
N ALA A 79 -3.59 3.76 -0.80
CA ALA A 79 -2.21 3.99 -1.22
C ALA A 79 -1.25 3.09 -0.43
N ALA A 80 -1.43 2.97 0.89
CA ALA A 80 -0.64 2.04 1.70
C ALA A 80 -0.82 0.59 1.26
N ILE A 81 -2.06 0.12 1.07
CA ILE A 81 -2.32 -1.24 0.58
C ILE A 81 -1.70 -1.46 -0.81
N ALA A 82 -1.70 -0.46 -1.69
CA ALA A 82 -1.05 -0.54 -2.99
C ALA A 82 0.48 -0.67 -2.91
N THR A 83 1.11 -0.29 -1.80
CA THR A 83 2.55 -0.50 -1.56
C THR A 83 2.86 -1.86 -0.94
N LEU A 84 1.88 -2.56 -0.34
CA LEU A 84 2.09 -3.87 0.27
C LEU A 84 2.69 -4.91 -0.70
N PRO A 85 2.26 -5.03 -1.98
CA PRO A 85 2.88 -5.96 -2.90
C PRO A 85 4.39 -5.76 -3.03
N TYR A 86 4.87 -4.52 -3.03
CA TYR A 86 6.31 -4.25 -3.08
C TYR A 86 7.01 -4.83 -1.86
N VAL A 87 6.53 -4.48 -0.65
CA VAL A 87 7.13 -4.93 0.61
C VAL A 87 7.07 -6.46 0.73
N ALA A 88 5.90 -7.07 0.47
CA ALA A 88 5.70 -8.51 0.59
C ALA A 88 6.59 -9.30 -0.37
N ARG A 89 6.73 -8.85 -1.63
CA ARG A 89 7.63 -9.48 -2.60
C ARG A 89 9.10 -9.37 -2.17
N ARG A 90 9.52 -8.20 -1.67
CA ARG A 90 10.89 -8.02 -1.16
C ARG A 90 11.16 -8.89 0.07
N CYS A 91 10.21 -9.00 0.99
CA CYS A 91 10.30 -9.93 2.12
C CYS A 91 10.40 -11.38 1.66
N ALA A 92 9.60 -11.81 0.68
CA ALA A 92 9.68 -13.17 0.13
C ALA A 92 11.06 -13.45 -0.52
N GLN A 93 11.58 -12.49 -1.30
CA GLN A 93 12.92 -12.59 -1.91
C GLN A 93 14.02 -12.75 -0.86
N MET A 94 13.95 -11.95 0.20
CA MET A 94 14.92 -11.92 1.29
C MET A 94 14.66 -12.97 2.39
N GLU A 95 13.60 -13.78 2.25
CA GLU A 95 13.16 -14.79 3.24
C GLU A 95 12.87 -14.19 4.63
N LEU A 96 12.39 -12.95 4.63
CA LEU A 96 11.97 -12.25 5.84
C LEU A 96 10.53 -12.64 6.23
N GLN A 97 10.34 -12.82 7.54
CA GLN A 97 9.00 -12.90 8.12
C GLN A 97 8.34 -11.52 8.08
N LEU A 98 7.17 -11.45 7.44
CA LEU A 98 6.36 -10.24 7.36
C LEU A 98 5.10 -10.40 8.21
N PHE A 99 4.94 -9.52 9.19
CA PHE A 99 3.78 -9.45 10.08
C PHE A 99 2.92 -8.23 9.77
N LEU A 100 1.60 -8.40 9.74
CA LEU A 100 0.67 -7.42 9.19
C LEU A 100 -0.54 -7.18 10.11
N PRO A 101 -0.37 -6.36 11.17
CA PRO A 101 -1.48 -5.97 12.04
C PRO A 101 -2.34 -4.88 11.39
N THR A 102 -3.65 -5.09 11.35
CA THR A 102 -4.64 -4.15 10.81
C THR A 102 -5.69 -3.78 11.86
N GLY A 103 -6.11 -2.51 11.86
CA GLY A 103 -7.28 -2.04 12.61
C GLY A 103 -8.55 -1.96 11.77
N SER A 104 -8.48 -2.30 10.49
CA SER A 104 -9.60 -2.25 9.56
C SER A 104 -10.09 -3.65 9.24
N HIS A 105 -11.35 -3.94 9.61
CA HIS A 105 -12.02 -5.20 9.29
C HIS A 105 -12.20 -5.39 7.78
N THR A 106 -12.50 -4.31 7.06
CA THR A 106 -12.74 -4.37 5.61
C THR A 106 -11.45 -4.61 4.83
N ALA A 107 -10.32 -4.11 5.34
CA ALA A 107 -9.03 -4.33 4.71
C ALA A 107 -8.39 -5.69 5.06
N TYR A 108 -8.81 -6.37 6.13
CA TYR A 108 -8.18 -7.61 6.59
C TYR A 108 -8.06 -8.67 5.48
N ASN A 109 -9.18 -9.00 4.82
CA ASN A 109 -9.20 -10.00 3.75
C ASN A 109 -8.40 -9.54 2.52
N VAL A 110 -8.45 -8.24 2.21
CA VAL A 110 -7.70 -7.66 1.10
C VAL A 110 -6.20 -7.78 1.34
N LEU A 111 -5.74 -7.44 2.54
CA LEU A 111 -4.33 -7.54 2.92
C LEU A 111 -3.84 -8.98 2.88
N ALA A 112 -4.61 -9.92 3.44
CA ALA A 112 -4.27 -11.34 3.42
C ALA A 112 -4.13 -11.87 1.99
N GLU A 113 -5.08 -11.53 1.11
CA GLU A 113 -5.03 -11.96 -0.28
C GLU A 113 -3.88 -11.29 -1.04
N VAL A 114 -3.66 -9.99 -0.86
CA VAL A 114 -2.55 -9.27 -1.49
C VAL A 114 -1.20 -9.83 -1.06
N MET A 115 -1.03 -10.12 0.23
CA MET A 115 0.17 -10.75 0.75
C MET A 115 0.33 -12.14 0.13
N ARG A 116 -0.68 -13.00 0.19
CA ARG A 116 -0.65 -14.35 -0.39
C ARG A 116 -0.26 -14.35 -1.87
N GLN A 117 -0.88 -13.47 -2.65
CA GLN A 117 -0.58 -13.31 -4.08
C GLN A 117 0.84 -12.83 -4.32
N SER A 118 1.35 -11.93 -3.48
CA SER A 118 2.72 -11.43 -3.58
C SER A 118 3.76 -12.54 -3.37
N TYR A 119 3.55 -13.41 -2.39
CA TYR A 119 4.39 -14.58 -2.15
C TYR A 119 4.27 -15.60 -3.29
N LEU A 120 3.06 -15.81 -3.83
CA LEU A 120 2.83 -16.69 -4.97
C LEU A 120 3.56 -16.20 -6.24
N LEU A 121 3.53 -14.90 -6.51
CA LEU A 121 4.21 -14.29 -7.68
C LEU A 121 5.73 -14.37 -7.60
N GLU A 122 6.30 -14.42 -6.40
CA GLU A 122 7.74 -14.66 -6.18
C GLU A 122 8.09 -16.16 -6.16
N GLY A 123 7.11 -17.04 -6.36
CA GLY A 123 7.33 -18.49 -6.37
C GLY A 123 7.65 -19.10 -5.01
N LYS A 124 7.33 -18.39 -3.90
CA LYS A 124 7.56 -18.84 -2.52
C LYS A 124 6.27 -18.90 -1.69
N PRO A 125 5.21 -19.61 -2.13
CA PRO A 125 3.96 -19.71 -1.40
C PRO A 125 4.10 -20.37 -0.02
N GLU A 126 5.13 -21.19 0.20
CA GLU A 126 5.44 -21.87 1.46
C GLU A 126 5.86 -20.92 2.59
N LEU A 127 6.38 -19.74 2.23
CA LEU A 127 6.74 -18.71 3.22
C LEU A 127 5.55 -17.88 3.67
N TYR A 128 4.41 -17.97 2.96
CA TYR A 128 3.20 -17.26 3.36
C TYR A 128 2.56 -17.95 4.58
N ASN A 129 2.39 -17.18 5.66
CA ASN A 129 1.67 -17.61 6.85
C ASN A 129 0.41 -16.76 7.05
N PRO A 130 -0.81 -17.33 6.95
CA PRO A 130 -2.04 -16.57 7.15
C PRO A 130 -2.17 -16.01 8.57
N ASN A 131 -1.53 -16.62 9.57
CA ASN A 131 -1.55 -16.13 10.95
C ASN A 131 -0.72 -14.85 11.17
N ASN A 132 0.10 -14.46 10.18
CA ASN A 132 0.86 -13.22 10.24
C ASN A 132 0.00 -11.99 9.92
N VAL A 133 -1.21 -12.18 9.38
CA VAL A 133 -2.18 -11.10 9.17
C VAL A 133 -3.15 -11.13 10.34
N ILE A 134 -3.12 -10.09 11.17
CA ILE A 134 -3.94 -10.05 12.39
C ILE A 134 -4.83 -8.83 12.41
N TYR A 135 -6.07 -9.00 12.85
CA TYR A 135 -6.92 -7.89 13.22
C TYR A 135 -6.72 -7.59 14.71
N LEU A 136 -6.46 -6.33 15.04
CA LEU A 136 -6.29 -5.87 16.42
C LEU A 136 -7.56 -5.19 16.94
N SER A 137 -7.79 -3.95 16.52
CA SER A 137 -8.94 -3.16 16.93
C SER A 137 -9.11 -1.98 15.98
N SER A 138 -10.35 -1.57 15.73
CA SER A 138 -10.71 -0.35 15.01
C SER A 138 -10.58 0.92 15.85
N VAL A 139 -10.48 0.76 17.18
CA VAL A 139 -10.31 1.89 18.10
C VAL A 139 -8.84 2.30 18.13
N SER A 140 -8.55 3.52 17.69
CA SER A 140 -7.18 4.06 17.52
C SER A 140 -6.22 3.78 18.69
N ARG A 141 -6.64 3.99 19.95
CA ARG A 141 -5.78 3.76 21.12
C ARG A 141 -5.50 2.28 21.39
N ALA A 142 -6.53 1.43 21.26
CA ALA A 142 -6.39 -0.01 21.42
C ALA A 142 -5.54 -0.60 20.30
N TYR A 143 -5.70 -0.06 19.09
CA TYR A 143 -4.85 -0.38 17.94
C TYR A 143 -3.38 -0.05 18.21
N SER A 144 -3.06 1.18 18.62
CA SER A 144 -1.68 1.55 18.94
C SER A 144 -1.07 0.65 20.02
N ALA A 145 -1.81 0.36 21.08
CA ALA A 145 -1.35 -0.54 22.15
C ALA A 145 -1.08 -1.96 21.63
N GLY A 146 -1.95 -2.48 20.76
CA GLY A 146 -1.77 -3.79 20.13
C GLY A 146 -0.57 -3.84 19.18
N VAL A 147 -0.35 -2.79 18.39
CA VAL A 147 0.84 -2.69 17.52
C VAL A 147 2.11 -2.59 18.34
N MET A 148 2.13 -1.79 19.41
CA MET A 148 3.27 -1.71 20.32
C MET A 148 3.61 -3.08 20.95
N SER A 149 2.59 -3.79 21.43
CA SER A 149 2.74 -5.17 21.93
C SER A 149 3.29 -6.10 20.85
N THR A 150 2.82 -5.95 19.60
CA THR A 150 3.30 -6.73 18.45
C THR A 150 4.78 -6.45 18.15
N LEU A 151 5.21 -5.18 18.17
CA LEU A 151 6.62 -4.79 17.97
C LEU A 151 7.55 -5.51 18.95
N MET A 152 7.14 -5.57 20.22
CA MET A 152 7.91 -6.22 21.29
C MET A 152 7.87 -7.75 21.19
N THR A 153 6.69 -8.34 21.00
CA THR A 153 6.51 -9.79 21.02
C THR A 153 7.07 -10.49 19.77
N GLN A 154 7.05 -9.82 18.62
CA GLN A 154 7.54 -10.38 17.35
C GLN A 154 9.01 -10.02 17.06
N ASN A 155 9.70 -9.37 18.00
CA ASN A 155 11.09 -8.92 17.86
C ASN A 155 11.33 -8.16 16.54
N VAL A 156 10.51 -7.15 16.27
CA VAL A 156 10.51 -6.44 14.99
C VAL A 156 11.81 -5.64 14.80
N GLY A 157 12.44 -5.80 13.64
CA GLY A 157 13.66 -5.10 13.23
C GLY A 157 13.43 -3.91 12.30
N ALA A 158 12.31 -3.93 11.58
CA ALA A 158 11.86 -2.85 10.70
C ALA A 158 10.33 -2.75 10.73
N ALA A 159 9.82 -1.55 10.96
CA ALA A 159 8.38 -1.26 10.94
C ALA A 159 8.07 -0.27 9.81
N ILE A 160 7.23 -0.70 8.86
CA ILE A 160 6.77 0.09 7.73
C ILE A 160 5.32 0.47 8.00
N MET A 161 5.10 1.76 8.23
CA MET A 161 3.83 2.28 8.70
C MET A 161 3.35 3.33 7.72
N LEU A 162 2.42 2.96 6.85
CA LEU A 162 1.87 3.82 5.81
C LEU A 162 0.36 3.92 5.99
N GLY A 163 -0.30 4.93 5.44
CA GLY A 163 -1.77 5.00 5.45
C GLY A 163 -2.37 5.83 6.58
N SER A 164 -3.55 5.44 7.06
CA SER A 164 -4.39 6.30 7.90
C SER A 164 -4.43 5.85 9.35
N TYR A 165 -3.93 6.72 10.21
CA TYR A 165 -3.83 6.50 11.66
C TYR A 165 -4.78 7.40 12.46
N HIS A 166 -5.52 8.34 11.84
CA HIS A 166 -6.39 9.29 12.54
C HIS A 166 -5.74 9.90 13.80
N HIS A 167 -6.18 9.51 15.00
CA HIS A 167 -5.65 9.93 16.31
C HIS A 167 -4.76 8.87 16.98
N ALA A 168 -4.50 7.75 16.32
CA ALA A 168 -3.56 6.74 16.76
C ALA A 168 -2.15 7.30 16.61
N CYS A 169 -1.61 7.90 17.67
CA CYS A 169 -0.18 8.06 17.82
C CYS A 169 0.42 6.67 18.09
N LEU A 170 1.51 6.36 17.39
CA LEU A 170 2.38 5.22 17.65
C LEU A 170 3.75 5.75 18.04
#